data_AF-A0A8T3R7T1-F1
#
_entry.id   AF-A0A8T3R7T1-F1
#
_cell.length_a   1.000
_cell.length_b   1.000
_cell.length_c   1.000
_cell.angle_alpha   90.00
_cell.angle_beta   90.00
_cell.angle_gamma   90.00
#
_symmetry.space_group_name_H-M   'P 1'
#
loop_
_entity.id
_entity.type
_entity.pdbx_description
1 polymer ?
#
loop_
_entity_poly.entity_id
_entity_poly.type
_entity_poly.pdbx_seq_one_letter_code
_entity_poly.pdbx_strand_id
1 'polypeptide(L)'
;MKSPTDTIVIKNVDPHGRLLATARTATLATISPSGLPRLVPVCFAALAYPDAEHGIRIYSPLDQKPKRASDPRSLARVRDIVADPRV
;
A
#
# COMPACT_ATOMS: atom_id res chain seq x y z
N MET A 1 -11.87 -16.18 -26.45
CA MET A 1 -12.28 -15.32 -25.31
C MET A 1 -11.15 -15.34 -24.28
N LYS A 2 -10.22 -14.38 -24.33
CA LYS A 2 -9.10 -14.29 -23.39
C LYS A 2 -9.56 -13.54 -22.14
N SER A 3 -9.25 -14.10 -20.96
CA SER A 3 -9.57 -13.50 -19.66
C SER A 3 -8.88 -12.14 -19.51
N PRO A 4 -9.54 -11.10 -18.97
CA PRO A 4 -8.96 -9.76 -18.81
C PRO A 4 -7.91 -9.67 -17.68
N THR A 5 -7.41 -10.81 -17.18
CA THR A 5 -6.39 -10.90 -16.13
C THR A 5 -4.98 -11.07 -16.70
N ASP A 6 -4.79 -10.93 -18.02
CA ASP A 6 -3.46 -10.87 -18.62
C ASP A 6 -2.70 -9.75 -17.94
N THR A 7 -1.83 -10.19 -17.03
CA THR A 7 -0.87 -9.46 -16.25
C THR A 7 -0.40 -8.30 -17.09
N ILE A 8 -0.79 -7.09 -16.70
CA ILE A 8 -0.03 -5.90 -17.05
C ILE A 8 1.30 -6.09 -16.33
N VAL A 9 2.13 -6.94 -16.94
CA VAL A 9 3.57 -6.89 -16.82
C VAL A 9 3.85 -5.41 -16.96
N ILE A 10 4.55 -4.84 -15.99
CA ILE A 10 5.08 -3.48 -16.06
C ILE A 10 5.97 -3.46 -17.30
N LYS A 11 5.35 -3.29 -18.48
CA LYS A 11 5.96 -3.34 -19.80
C LYS A 11 6.26 -1.89 -20.08
N ASN A 12 7.54 -1.56 -19.90
CA ASN A 12 8.15 -0.23 -19.76
C ASN A 12 8.40 0.12 -18.31
N VAL A 13 9.37 -0.58 -17.73
CA VAL A 13 9.78 -0.36 -16.35
C VAL A 13 10.65 0.90 -16.31
N ASP A 14 10.01 2.06 -16.17
CA ASP A 14 10.72 3.23 -15.66
C ASP A 14 11.37 2.87 -14.31
N PRO A 15 12.41 3.59 -13.87
CA PRO A 15 13.13 3.24 -12.64
C PRO A 15 12.24 3.01 -11.40
N HIS A 16 11.08 3.67 -11.31
CA HIS A 16 10.14 3.53 -10.19
C HIS A 16 9.40 2.19 -10.25
N GLY A 17 8.91 1.78 -11.43
CA GLY A 17 8.31 0.46 -11.62
C GLY A 17 9.26 -0.67 -11.24
N ARG A 18 10.57 -0.52 -11.49
CA ARG A 18 11.58 -1.57 -11.22
C ARG A 18 11.85 -1.70 -9.74
N LEU A 19 11.94 -0.56 -9.06
CA LEU A 19 12.06 -0.52 -7.60
C LEU A 19 10.89 -1.23 -6.94
N LEU A 20 9.66 -0.91 -7.34
CA LEU A 20 8.44 -1.52 -6.78
C LEU A 20 8.33 -3.02 -7.07
N ALA A 21 8.73 -3.46 -8.26
CA ALA A 21 8.69 -4.87 -8.64
C ALA A 21 9.71 -5.74 -7.88
N THR A 22 10.80 -5.15 -7.40
CA THR A 22 11.90 -5.88 -6.73
C THR A 22 11.90 -5.74 -5.21
N ALA A 23 11.30 -4.67 -4.68
CA ALA A 23 11.17 -4.46 -3.25
C ALA A 23 10.11 -5.39 -2.62
N ARG A 24 10.43 -5.96 -1.47
CA ARG A 24 9.50 -6.81 -0.68
C ARG A 24 8.78 -6.04 0.42
N THR A 25 9.33 -4.89 0.80
CA THR A 25 8.86 -4.08 1.92
C THR A 25 9.01 -2.60 1.59
N ALA A 26 8.18 -1.79 2.24
CA ALA A 26 8.25 -0.33 2.21
C ALA A 26 8.06 0.24 3.62
N THR A 27 8.39 1.51 3.81
CA THR A 27 8.00 2.27 5.00
C THR A 27 6.75 3.07 4.66
N LEU A 28 5.64 2.73 5.30
CA LEU A 28 4.41 3.51 5.22
C LEU A 28 4.48 4.66 6.23
N ALA A 29 4.36 5.88 5.75
CA ALA A 29 4.17 7.06 6.57
C ALA A 29 2.67 7.36 6.66
N THR A 30 2.17 7.62 7.88
CA THR A 30 0.82 8.13 8.09
C THR A 30 0.87 9.41 8.92
N ILE A 31 -0.12 10.27 8.78
CA ILE A 31 -0.19 11.53 9.55
C ILE A 31 -0.90 11.23 10.89
N SER A 32 -0.15 11.28 11.99
CA SER A 32 -0.74 11.08 13.32
C SER A 32 -1.63 12.25 13.72
N PRO A 33 -2.47 12.11 14.78
CA PRO A 33 -3.33 13.20 15.24
C PRO A 33 -2.59 14.48 15.66
N SER A 34 -1.29 14.39 15.98
CA SER A 34 -0.46 15.57 16.26
C SER A 34 0.14 16.22 15.01
N GLY A 35 -0.24 15.77 13.81
CA GLY A 35 0.32 16.23 12.53
C GLY A 35 1.71 15.68 12.21
N LEU A 36 2.28 14.83 13.07
CA LEU A 36 3.62 14.27 12.87
C LEU A 36 3.57 12.93 12.13
N PRO A 37 4.60 12.58 11.34
CA PRO A 37 4.65 11.31 10.63
C PRO A 37 4.81 10.12 11.60
N ARG A 38 4.00 9.09 11.41
CA ARG A 38 4.16 7.76 12.00
C ARG A 38 4.67 6.80 10.94
N LEU A 39 5.85 6.22 11.16
CA LEU A 39 6.48 5.31 10.21
C LEU A 39 6.29 3.85 10.65
N VAL A 40 5.83 2.99 9.74
CA VAL A 40 5.71 1.55 9.97
C VAL A 40 6.19 0.75 8.76
N PRO A 41 6.95 -0.35 8.96
CA PRO A 41 7.28 -1.24 7.86
C PRO A 41 6.03 -1.98 7.40
N VAL A 42 5.88 -2.12 6.09
CA VAL A 42 4.81 -2.88 5.45
C VAL A 42 5.37 -3.79 4.37
N CYS A 43 4.78 -4.98 4.22
CA CYS A 43 4.86 -5.69 2.95
C CYS A 43 3.79 -5.14 2.02
N PHE A 44 4.01 -5.24 0.72
CA PHE A 44 3.05 -4.74 -0.25
C PHE A 44 3.01 -5.58 -1.53
N ALA A 45 1.93 -5.42 -2.28
CA ALA A 45 1.84 -5.80 -3.69
C ALA A 45 1.56 -4.54 -4.51
N ALA A 46 2.30 -4.35 -5.61
CA ALA A 46 2.07 -3.30 -6.59
C ALA A 46 1.39 -3.91 -7.81
N LEU A 47 0.25 -3.33 -8.20
CA LEU A 47 -0.56 -3.81 -9.30
C LEU A 47 -0.84 -2.64 -10.24
N ALA A 48 -0.69 -2.86 -11.55
CA ALA A 48 -1.01 -1.85 -12.54
C ALA A 48 -2.52 -1.78 -12.75
N TYR A 49 -3.05 -0.56 -12.69
CA TYR A 49 -4.48 -0.26 -12.81
C TYR A 49 -4.66 0.99 -13.67
N PRO A 50 -5.45 0.95 -14.75
CA PRO A 50 -5.64 2.11 -15.64
C PRO A 50 -6.23 3.35 -14.94
N ASP A 51 -7.00 3.15 -13.88
CA ASP A 51 -7.65 4.19 -13.07
C ASP A 51 -6.78 4.68 -11.90
N ALA A 52 -5.64 4.04 -11.63
CA ALA A 52 -4.79 4.43 -10.51
C ALA A 52 -3.96 5.67 -10.83
N GLU A 53 -3.69 6.47 -9.81
CA GLU A 53 -2.71 7.55 -9.89
C GLU A 53 -1.35 6.98 -10.29
N HIS A 54 -0.73 7.55 -11.33
CA HIS A 54 0.49 7.02 -11.96
C HIS A 54 0.39 5.57 -12.47
N GLY A 55 -0.83 5.06 -12.67
CA GLY A 55 -1.08 3.72 -13.23
C GLY A 55 -0.77 2.55 -12.30
N ILE A 56 -0.47 2.79 -11.01
CA ILE A 56 -0.11 1.75 -10.04
C ILE A 56 -0.93 1.92 -8.75
N ARG A 57 -1.46 0.81 -8.23
CA ARG A 57 -2.10 0.75 -6.92
C ARG A 57 -1.29 -0.16 -5.98
N ILE A 58 -1.03 0.33 -4.77
CA ILE A 58 -0.29 -0.40 -3.73
C ILE A 58 -1.27 -1.00 -2.72
N TYR A 59 -1.11 -2.29 -2.44
CA TYR A 59 -1.88 -3.01 -1.44
C TYR A 59 -0.96 -3.49 -0.31
N SER A 60 -1.28 -3.16 0.93
CA SER A 60 -0.61 -3.70 2.13
C SER A 60 -1.63 -4.46 2.97
N PRO A 61 -1.38 -5.73 3.32
CA PRO A 61 -2.33 -6.51 4.10
C PRO A 61 -2.40 -6.01 5.56
N LEU A 62 -3.60 -6.10 6.13
CA LEU A 62 -3.80 -6.07 7.58
C LEU A 62 -3.99 -7.49 8.06
N ASP A 63 -2.96 -8.04 8.70
CA ASP A 63 -3.00 -9.38 9.28
C ASP A 63 -4.10 -9.47 10.36
N GLN A 64 -4.75 -10.63 10.48
CA GLN A 64 -5.73 -10.91 11.54
C GLN A 64 -5.10 -11.54 12.79
N LYS A 65 -3.77 -11.74 12.82
CA LYS A 65 -3.05 -12.19 14.02
C LYS A 65 -3.49 -11.40 15.27
N PRO A 66 -3.56 -12.04 16.44
CA PRO A 66 -3.90 -11.38 17.69
C PRO A 66 -3.03 -10.13 17.91
N LYS A 67 -3.67 -8.97 18.02
CA LYS A 67 -3.06 -7.68 18.35
C LYS A 67 -3.72 -7.17 19.61
N ARG A 68 -3.09 -6.17 20.27
CA ARG A 68 -3.72 -5.47 21.41
C ARG A 68 -5.11 -4.91 21.05
N ALA A 69 -5.27 -4.55 19.78
CA ALA A 69 -6.52 -4.18 19.14
C ALA A 69 -7.16 -5.41 18.48
N SER A 70 -8.40 -5.74 18.85
CA SER A 70 -9.19 -6.78 18.18
C SER A 70 -9.76 -6.32 16.83
N ASP A 71 -10.13 -5.03 16.73
CA ASP A 71 -10.56 -4.41 15.47
C ASP A 71 -9.35 -3.86 14.69
N PRO A 72 -9.07 -4.34 13.46
CA PRO A 72 -8.02 -3.80 12.61
C PRO A 72 -8.13 -2.29 12.33
N ARG A 73 -9.34 -1.71 12.36
CA ARG A 73 -9.53 -0.26 12.20
C ARG A 73 -9.02 0.54 13.39
N SER A 74 -8.85 -0.10 14.55
CA SER A 74 -8.28 0.54 15.72
C SER A 74 -6.74 0.53 15.74
N LEU A 75 -6.09 -0.05 14.71
CA LEU A 75 -4.64 0.09 14.53
C LEU A 75 -4.28 1.55 14.25
N ALA A 76 -3.23 2.05 14.88
CA ALA A 76 -2.85 3.47 14.80
C ALA A 76 -2.72 3.96 13.34
N ARG A 77 -1.97 3.24 12.49
CA ARG A 77 -1.83 3.57 11.06
C ARG A 77 -3.16 3.59 10.29
N VAL A 78 -4.13 2.75 10.68
CA VAL A 78 -5.43 2.69 10.00
C VAL A 78 -6.31 3.86 10.44
N ARG A 79 -6.29 4.21 11.73
CA ARG A 79 -6.95 5.42 12.22
C ARG A 79 -6.39 6.68 11.58
N ASP A 80 -5.06 6.75 11.47
CA ASP A 80 -4.36 7.86 10.82
C ASP A 80 -4.85 7.99 9.35
N ILE A 81 -4.86 6.90 8.57
CA ILE A 81 -5.34 6.89 7.17
C ILE A 81 -6.83 7.23 7.02
N VAL A 82 -7.68 6.78 7.96
CA VAL A 82 -9.12 7.08 7.93
C VAL A 82 -9.37 8.57 8.21
N ALA A 83 -8.55 9.19 9.06
CA ALA A 83 -8.64 10.62 9.36
C ALA A 83 -8.04 11.50 8.25
N ASP A 84 -6.92 11.07 7.66
CA ASP A 84 -6.24 11.75 6.55
C ASP A 84 -5.65 10.70 5.58
N PRO A 85 -6.19 10.59 4.35
CA PRO A 85 -5.80 9.53 3.41
C PRO A 85 -4.43 9.74 2.76
N ARG A 86 -3.75 10.87 3.03
CA ARG A 86 -2.40 11.12 2.53
C ARG A 86 -1.38 10.26 3.27
N VAL A 87 -0.50 9.60 2.51
CA VAL A 87 0.53 8.66 2.98
C VAL A 87 1.84 8.81 2.21
#